data_AF-A0A662U3W9-F1
#
_entry.id   AF-A0A662U3W9-F1
#
_cell.length_a   1.000
_cell.length_b   1.000
_cell.length_c   1.000
_cell.angle_alpha   90.00
_cell.angle_beta   90.00
_cell.angle_gamma   90.00
#
_symmetry.space_group_name_H-M   'P 1'
#
loop_
_entity.id
_entity.type
_entity.pdbx_description
1 polymer ?
#
loop_
_entity_poly.entity_id
_entity_poly.type
_entity_poly.pdbx_seq_one_letter_code
_entity_poly.pdbx_strand_id
1 'polypeptide(L)'
;MERLGETSLRVYMLLLEEGRALGVREVQRKMGFRSPSTAKYHLDRLVEFGLAVKTRDGLYKVSEHSSKPPILYAYTTLFGMLIPRLIP
;
A
#
# COMPACT_ATOMS: atom_id res chain seq x y z
N MET A 1 -20.28 -2.31 -0.34
CA MET A 1 -18.92 -2.84 -0.13
C MET A 1 -17.94 -1.77 -0.59
N GLU A 2 -17.27 -1.08 0.32
CA GLU A 2 -16.38 0.03 -0.04
C GLU A 2 -15.13 -0.51 -0.75
N ARG A 3 -14.67 0.17 -1.81
CA ARG A 3 -13.52 -0.26 -2.62
C ARG A 3 -12.30 0.59 -2.29
N LEU A 4 -11.12 -0.02 -2.36
CA LEU A 4 -9.84 0.71 -2.32
C LEU A 4 -9.68 1.56 -3.58
N GLY A 5 -9.42 2.85 -3.40
CA GLY A 5 -9.12 3.77 -4.49
C GLY A 5 -7.70 3.59 -5.03
N GLU A 6 -7.49 4.03 -6.28
CA GLU A 6 -6.19 3.96 -6.98
C GLU A 6 -5.04 4.56 -6.15
N THR A 7 -5.25 5.72 -5.54
CA THR A 7 -4.23 6.39 -4.73
C THR A 7 -3.83 5.55 -3.51
N SER A 8 -4.78 4.94 -2.81
CA SER A 8 -4.49 4.05 -1.69
C SER A 8 -3.70 2.81 -2.13
N LEU A 9 -3.99 2.27 -3.32
CA LEU A 9 -3.23 1.15 -3.88
C LEU A 9 -1.80 1.56 -4.23
N ARG A 10 -1.58 2.76 -4.77
CA ARG A 10 -0.21 3.27 -5.00
C ARG A 10 0.56 3.46 -3.68
N VAL A 11 -0.10 3.93 -2.61
CA VAL A 11 0.52 4.01 -1.27
C VAL A 11 0.87 2.61 -0.76
N TYR A 12 0.04 1.60 -1.02
CA TYR A 12 0.33 0.22 -0.67
C TYR A 12 1.54 -0.34 -1.42
N MET A 13 1.64 -0.08 -2.73
CA MET A 13 2.83 -0.45 -3.53
C MET A 13 4.09 0.20 -2.97
N LEU A 14 4.02 1.47 -2.59
CA LEU A 14 5.15 2.15 -1.94
C LEU A 14 5.58 1.44 -0.64
N LEU A 15 4.63 1.01 0.20
CA LEU A 15 4.97 0.26 1.43
C LEU A 15 5.60 -1.10 1.12
N LEU A 16 5.17 -1.78 0.05
CA LEU A 16 5.78 -3.04 -0.41
C LEU A 16 7.20 -2.81 -0.94
N GLU A 17 7.39 -1.81 -1.78
CA GLU A 17 8.69 -1.45 -2.37
C GLU A 17 9.72 -1.06 -1.32
N GLU A 18 9.32 -0.31 -0.29
CA GLU A 18 10.22 0.11 0.78
C GLU A 18 10.56 -1.02 1.76
N GLY A 19 9.71 -2.04 1.89
CA GLY A 19 9.95 -3.21 2.75
C GLY A 19 10.10 -2.92 4.24
N ARG A 20 9.81 -1.68 4.68
CA ARG A 20 9.92 -1.22 6.08
C ARG A 20 8.76 -0.30 6.45
N ALA A 21 8.63 -0.02 7.74
CA ALA A 21 7.64 0.93 8.21
C ALA A 21 7.96 2.37 7.77
N LEU A 22 6.95 3.10 7.28
CA LEU A 22 7.07 4.49 6.84
C LEU A 22 6.19 5.43 7.68
N GLY A 23 6.67 6.66 7.89
CA GLY A 23 5.90 7.71 8.54
C GLY A 23 4.98 8.47 7.58
N VAL A 24 3.94 9.12 8.11
CA VAL A 24 2.97 9.91 7.32
C VAL A 24 3.65 10.95 6.41
N ARG A 25 4.59 11.74 6.96
CA ARG A 25 5.31 12.77 6.19
C ARG A 25 6.29 12.18 5.18
N GLU A 26 6.79 10.98 5.41
CA GLU A 26 7.64 10.28 4.47
C GLU A 26 6.84 9.81 3.25
N VAL A 27 5.69 9.16 3.50
CA VAL A 27 4.72 8.80 2.46
C VAL A 27 4.25 10.03 1.70
N GLN A 28 3.93 11.13 2.41
CA GLN A 28 3.56 12.40 1.77
C GLN A 28 4.60 12.85 0.74
N ARG A 29 5.89 12.91 1.13
CA ARG A 29 6.97 13.37 0.25
C ARG A 29 7.17 12.42 -0.94
N LYS A 30 7.23 11.11 -0.68
CA LYS A 30 7.44 10.09 -1.72
C LYS A 30 6.29 10.04 -2.73
N MET A 31 5.05 10.26 -2.28
CA MET A 31 3.85 10.26 -3.13
C MET A 31 3.52 11.61 -3.77
N GLY A 32 4.22 12.68 -3.39
CA GLY A 32 3.92 14.04 -3.87
C GLY A 32 2.58 14.59 -3.36
N PHE A 33 2.10 14.15 -2.20
CA PHE A 33 0.83 14.64 -1.65
C PHE A 33 0.96 16.07 -1.14
N ARG A 34 -0.05 16.90 -1.44
CA ARG A 34 -0.09 18.31 -1.03
C ARG A 34 -0.16 18.49 0.49
N SER A 35 -0.66 17.50 1.23
CA SER A 35 -0.76 17.58 2.69
C SER A 35 -0.41 16.26 3.39
N PRO A 36 0.12 16.30 4.63
CA PRO A 36 0.30 15.10 5.44
C PRO A 36 -1.01 14.35 5.71
N SER A 37 -2.13 15.09 5.83
CA SER A 37 -3.45 14.51 6.11
C SER A 37 -3.93 13.60 4.97
N THR A 38 -3.62 13.93 3.72
CA THR A 38 -3.91 13.06 2.56
C THR A 38 -3.14 11.74 2.65
N ALA A 39 -1.85 11.80 3.00
CA ALA A 39 -1.04 10.60 3.20
C ALA A 39 -1.62 9.72 4.33
N LYS A 40 -1.95 10.35 5.46
CA LYS A 40 -2.56 9.67 6.61
C LYS A 40 -3.88 9.01 6.24
N TYR A 41 -4.75 9.70 5.50
CA TYR A 41 -6.02 9.14 5.04
C TYR A 41 -5.80 7.83 4.27
N HIS A 42 -4.92 7.82 3.27
CA HIS A 42 -4.67 6.59 2.49
C HIS A 42 -4.04 5.47 3.33
N LEU A 43 -3.13 5.81 4.25
CA LEU A 43 -2.54 4.84 5.17
C LEU A 43 -3.56 4.22 6.12
N ASP A 44 -4.43 5.04 6.73
CA ASP A 44 -5.50 4.56 7.61
C ASP A 44 -6.49 3.69 6.84
N ARG A 45 -6.84 4.06 5.60
CA ARG A 45 -7.67 3.22 4.72
C ARG A 45 -7.03 1.86 4.44
N LEU A 46 -5.70 1.77 4.29
CA LEU A 46 -5.02 0.48 4.16
C LEU A 46 -5.08 -0.36 5.44
N VAL A 47 -5.05 0.29 6.60
CA VAL A 47 -5.23 -0.38 7.91
C VAL A 47 -6.66 -0.91 8.04
N GLU A 48 -7.66 -0.10 7.72
CA GLU A 48 -9.08 -0.51 7.72
C GLU A 48 -9.33 -1.75 6.83
N PHE A 49 -8.61 -1.87 5.72
CA PHE A 49 -8.74 -3.01 4.81
C PHE A 49 -7.89 -4.22 5.19
N GLY A 50 -7.05 -4.12 6.22
CA GLY A 50 -6.13 -5.17 6.68
C GLY A 50 -4.90 -5.34 5.80
N LEU A 51 -4.58 -4.37 4.95
CA LEU A 51 -3.42 -4.40 4.04
C LEU A 51 -2.16 -3.80 4.68
N ALA A 52 -2.34 -2.87 5.62
CA ALA A 52 -1.26 -2.29 6.40
C ALA A 52 -1.56 -2.42 7.89
N VAL A 53 -0.53 -2.27 8.71
CA VAL A 53 -0.66 -2.14 10.16
C VAL A 53 0.03 -0.84 10.59
N LYS A 54 -0.57 -0.17 11.57
CA LYS A 54 0.05 0.97 12.24
C LYS A 54 0.83 0.48 13.46
N THR A 55 2.10 0.82 13.52
CA THR A 55 2.99 0.47 14.63
C THR A 55 2.76 1.40 15.82
N ARG A 56 3.29 1.04 16.99
CA ARG A 56 3.13 1.82 18.23
C ARG A 56 3.75 3.23 18.15
N ASP A 57 4.82 3.36 17.38
CA ASP A 57 5.51 4.62 17.06
C ASP A 57 4.82 5.43 15.94
N GLY A 58 3.66 4.98 15.45
CA GLY A 58 2.85 5.71 14.49
C GLY A 58 3.33 5.62 13.04
N LEU A 59 4.21 4.67 12.73
CA LEU A 59 4.59 4.30 11.38
C LEU A 59 3.61 3.27 10.80
N TYR A 60 3.70 3.03 9.51
CA TYR A 60 2.83 2.10 8.80
C TYR A 60 3.69 1.12 8.01
N LYS A 61 3.41 -0.18 8.13
CA LYS A 61 4.04 -1.24 7.32
C LYS A 61 2.97 -2.15 6.73
N VAL A 62 3.34 -2.93 5.72
CA VAL A 62 2.46 -3.96 5.15
C VAL A 62 2.07 -4.97 6.24
N SER A 63 0.82 -5.41 6.21
CA SER A 63 0.31 -6.45 7.11
C SER A 63 0.81 -7.82 6.67
N GLU A 64 1.45 -8.56 7.58
CA GLU A 64 1.92 -9.94 7.36
C GLU A 64 0.76 -10.96 7.35
N HIS A 65 -0.38 -10.61 7.95
CA HIS A 65 -1.56 -11.47 8.09
C HIS A 65 -2.71 -11.07 7.15
N SER A 66 -2.40 -10.40 6.04
CA SER A 66 -3.45 -10.00 5.10
C SER A 66 -4.11 -11.24 4.48
N SER A 67 -5.28 -11.61 5.01
CA SER A 67 -6.10 -12.77 4.58
C SER A 67 -6.74 -12.58 3.21
N LYS A 68 -6.61 -11.38 2.63
CA LYS A 68 -6.92 -11.12 1.23
C LYS A 68 -5.61 -11.39 0.48
N PRO A 69 -5.50 -12.52 -0.25
CA PRO A 69 -4.27 -12.86 -0.94
C PRO A 69 -3.85 -11.63 -1.74
N PRO A 70 -2.59 -11.24 -1.61
CA PRO A 70 -2.16 -9.95 -2.08
C PRO A 70 -2.53 -9.85 -3.54
N ILE A 71 -2.93 -8.65 -3.92
CA ILE A 71 -3.00 -8.13 -5.28
C ILE A 71 -1.64 -8.27 -6.04
N LEU A 72 -0.71 -9.08 -5.52
CA LEU A 72 0.60 -9.52 -5.98
C LEU A 72 0.66 -10.01 -7.44
N TYR A 73 -0.49 -10.17 -8.12
CA TYR A 73 -0.55 -10.46 -9.55
C TYR A 73 -1.06 -9.32 -10.44
N ALA A 74 -1.59 -8.22 -9.87
CA ALA A 74 -2.30 -7.20 -10.65
C ALA A 74 -1.47 -5.94 -10.98
N TYR A 75 -0.37 -5.65 -10.29
CA TYR A 75 0.36 -4.38 -10.47
C TYR A 75 1.81 -4.48 -10.93
N THR A 76 2.41 -5.67 -10.99
CA THR A 76 3.60 -5.87 -11.85
C THR A 76 3.23 -5.78 -13.34
N THR A 77 1.95 -5.95 -13.68
CA THR A 77 1.44 -6.02 -15.05
C THR A 77 1.10 -4.65 -15.68
N LEU A 78 0.92 -3.56 -14.90
CA LEU A 78 0.46 -2.26 -15.43
C LEU A 78 1.58 -1.19 -15.60
N PHE A 79 2.84 -1.62 -15.65
CA PHE A 79 4.01 -0.79 -16.01
C PHE A 79 4.86 -1.41 -17.15
N GLY A 80 4.23 -2.23 -18.02
CA GLY A 80 4.75 -2.46 -19.38
C GLY A 80 5.44 -3.79 -19.70
N MET A 81 5.31 -4.86 -18.90
CA MET A 81 5.75 -6.20 -19.34
C MET A 81 4.84 -7.32 -18.83
N LEU A 82 4.44 -8.22 -19.75
CA LEU A 82 3.61 -9.40 -19.48
C LEU A 82 4.47 -10.52 -18.89
N ILE A 83 4.10 -11.05 -17.73
CA ILE A 83 4.54 -12.39 -17.31
C ILE A 83 3.32 -13.22 -16.93
N PRO A 84 2.94 -14.22 -17.76
CA PRO A 84 2.01 -15.24 -17.33
C PRO A 84 2.73 -16.12 -16.30
N ARG A 85 2.12 -16.34 -15.14
CA ARG A 85 2.47 -17.53 -14.35
C ARG A 85 1.38 -18.56 -14.51
N LEU A 86 1.56 -19.32 -15.59
CA LEU A 86 1.13 -20.70 -15.65
C LEU A 86 1.94 -21.50 -14.60
N ILE A 87 1.18 -22.10 -13.67
CA ILE A 87 1.32 -23.46 -13.08
C ILE A 87 2.40 -23.65 -11.97
N PRO A 88 2.11 -24.45 -10.92
CA PRO A 88 0.95 -25.33 -10.69
C PRO A 88 -0.11 -24.81 -9.73
#